data_AF-A0A356FCE9-F1
#
_entry.id   AF-A0A356FCE9-F1
#
_cell.length_a   1.000
_cell.length_b   1.000
_cell.length_c   1.000
_cell.angle_alpha   90.00
_cell.angle_beta   90.00
_cell.angle_gamma   90.00
#
_symmetry.space_group_name_H-M   'P 1'
#
loop_
_entity.id
_entity.type
_entity.pdbx_description
1 polymer ?
#
loop_
_entity_poly.entity_id
_entity_poly.type
_entity_poly.pdbx_seq_one_letter_code
_entity_poly.pdbx_strand_id
1 'polypeptide(L)' 'MSKTTPGWCFSIDVGGTFTDCVARTPGGELRILKVLSSAALKGNVEAAEAGSLRDQSLRREPNDFF' A
#
# COMPACT_ATOMS: atom_id res chain seq x y z
N MET A 1 15.06 -26.49 24.75
CA MET A 1 14.47 -25.14 24.68
C MET A 1 13.97 -24.94 23.26
N SER A 2 12.66 -24.77 23.04
CA SER A 2 12.14 -24.43 21.71
C SER A 2 12.55 -23.00 21.39
N LYS A 3 13.22 -22.81 20.25
CA LYS A 3 13.60 -21.48 19.76
C LYS A 3 12.33 -20.87 19.17
N THR A 4 11.68 -19.94 19.88
CA THR A 4 10.53 -19.23 19.33
C THR A 4 11.01 -18.44 18.12
N THR A 5 10.48 -18.76 16.94
CA THR A 5 10.74 -17.95 15.75
C THR A 5 10.23 -16.53 16.02
N PRO A 6 11.02 -15.47 15.81
CA PRO A 6 10.54 -14.11 15.98
C PRO A 6 9.29 -13.88 15.12
N GLY A 7 8.30 -13.15 15.63
CA GLY A 7 7.17 -12.70 14.81
C GLY A 7 7.59 -11.60 13.84
N TRP A 8 6.64 -11.09 13.08
CA TRP A 8 6.85 -9.86 12.31
C TRP A 8 7.06 -8.67 13.25
N CYS A 9 7.97 -7.76 12.89
CA CYS A 9 8.16 -6.49 13.59
C CYS A 9 8.08 -5.35 12.58
N PHE A 10 7.23 -4.36 12.84
CA PHE A 10 6.99 -3.25 11.92
C PHE A 10 7.44 -1.92 12.54
N SER A 11 7.98 -1.05 11.71
CA SER A 11 8.17 0.37 11.96
C SER A 11 7.44 1.12 10.85
N ILE A 12 6.52 2.00 11.24
CA ILE A 12 5.60 2.68 10.33
C ILE A 12 5.75 4.18 10.55
N ASP A 13 6.04 4.90 9.48
CA ASP A 13 6.06 6.36 9.45
C ASP A 13 4.97 6.86 8.49
N VAL A 14 3.92 7.45 9.06
CA VAL A 14 2.78 7.96 8.29
C VAL A 14 3.05 9.41 7.91
N GLY A 15 3.32 9.64 6.63
CA GLY A 15 3.40 10.98 6.06
C GLY A 15 2.05 11.54 5.62
N GLY A 16 2.08 12.67 4.90
CA GLY A 16 0.88 13.28 4.32
C GLY A 16 0.41 12.67 3.00
N THR A 17 1.29 11.97 2.27
CA THR A 17 0.98 11.35 0.97
C THR A 17 1.33 9.87 0.94
N PHE A 18 2.51 9.54 1.47
CA PHE A 18 2.98 8.16 1.56
C PHE A 18 3.27 7.76 3.00
N THR A 19 3.05 6.49 3.28
CA THR A 19 3.44 5.80 4.51
C THR A 19 4.61 4.89 4.20
N ASP A 20 5.70 5.06 4.94
CA ASP A 20 6.87 4.20 4.87
C ASP A 20 6.72 3.06 5.88
N CYS A 21 6.78 1.82 5.39
CA CYS A 21 6.66 0.60 6.17
C CYS A 21 7.97 -0.19 6.09
N VAL A 22 8.65 -0.32 7.22
CA VAL A 22 9.83 -1.18 7.35
C VAL A 22 9.46 -2.35 8.25
N ALA A 23 9.61 -3.56 7.73
CA ALA A 23 9.23 -4.78 8.44
C ALA A 23 10.40 -5.75 8.52
N ARG A 24 10.61 -6.36 9.69
CA ARG A 24 11.42 -7.57 9.83
C ARG A 24 10.51 -8.78 9.75
N THR A 25 10.79 -9.69 8.83
CA THR A 25 10.06 -10.95 8.69
C THR A 25 10.43 -11.92 9.83
N PRO A 26 9.63 -12.97 10.07
CA PRO A 26 10.00 -14.05 10.99
C PRO A 26 11.34 -14.73 10.65
N GLY A 27 11.72 -14.73 9.37
CA GLY A 27 13.01 -15.23 8.89
C GLY A 27 14.18 -14.26 9.12
N GLY A 28 13.92 -13.07 9.67
CA GLY A 28 14.91 -12.04 9.95
C GLY A 28 15.18 -11.08 8.79
N GLU A 29 14.60 -11.34 7.61
CA GLU A 29 14.73 -10.49 6.41
C GLU A 29 14.09 -9.12 6.63
N LEU A 30 14.63 -8.09 5.97
CA LEU A 30 14.02 -6.77 5.95
C LEU A 30 13.14 -6.63 4.70
N ARG A 31 11.92 -6.14 4.88
CA ARG A 31 10.99 -5.76 3.81
C ARG A 31 10.67 -4.29 3.96
N ILE A 32 10.73 -3.56 2.85
CA ILE A 32 10.47 -2.12 2.80
C ILE A 32 9.36 -1.90 1.78
N LEU A 33 8.32 -1.20 2.19
CA LEU A 33 7.18 -0.84 1.36
C LEU A 33 6.86 0.63 1.55
N LYS A 34 6.44 1.29 0.47
CA LYS A 34 5.93 2.66 0.50
C LYS A 34 4.55 2.65 -0.14
N VAL A 35 3.54 3.06 0.62
CA VAL A 35 2.13 2.99 0.20
C VAL A 35 1.45 4.35 0.33
N LEU A 36 0.34 4.59 -0.36
CA LEU A 36 -0.46 5.80 -0.15
C LEU A 36 -1.01 5.83 1.28
N SER A 37 -0.82 6.94 1.99
CA SER A 37 -1.16 7.04 3.43
C SER A 37 -2.64 6.83 3.73
N SER A 38 -3.53 7.21 2.81
CA SER A 38 -4.98 7.08 2.96
C SER A 38 -5.59 5.97 2.10
N ALA A 39 -4.77 5.23 1.33
CA ALA A 39 -5.21 4.33 0.27
C ALA A 39 -6.22 4.98 -0.72
N ALA A 40 -6.22 6.32 -0.81
CA ALA A 40 -7.12 7.07 -1.68
C ALA A 40 -6.36 7.62 -2.89
N LEU A 41 -6.88 7.33 -4.08
CA LEU A 41 -6.41 7.90 -5.33
C LEU A 41 -7.25 9.13 -5.67
N LYS A 42 -6.60 10.22 -6.08
CA LYS A 42 -7.30 11.40 -6.61
C LYS A 42 -7.62 11.14 -8.08
N GLY A 43 -8.86 11.42 -8.47
CA GLY A 43 -9.35 11.21 -9.84
C GLY A 43 -10.52 12.13 -10.18
N ASN A 44 -10.95 12.06 -11.44
CA ASN A 44 -12.10 12.77 -11.99
C ASN A 44 -13.17 11.76 -12.39
N VAL A 45 -14.32 11.80 -11.71
CA VAL A 45 -15.45 10.93 -12.06
C VAL A 45 -16.17 11.51 -13.27
N GLU A 46 -16.05 10.83 -14.40
CA GLU A 46 -16.76 11.19 -15.64
C GLU A 46 -18.14 10.53 -15.72
N ALA A 47 -18.23 9.30 -15.21
CA ALA A 47 -19.46 8.53 -15.15
C ALA A 47 -19.43 7.63 -13.92
N ALA A 48 -20.60 7.43 -13.32
CA ALA A 48 -20.81 6.55 -12.19
C ALA A 48 -22.05 5.68 -12.46
N GLU A 49 -21.90 4.37 -12.29
CA GLU A 49 -22.99 3.42 -12.31
C GLU A 49 -23.02 2.66 -10.98
N ALA A 50 -24.02 1.82 -10.76
CA ALA A 50 -24.08 0.99 -9.57
C ALA A 50 -22.84 0.08 -9.48
N GLY A 51 -21.92 0.41 -8.58
CA GLY A 51 -20.69 -0.36 -8.33
C GLY A 51 -19.52 -0.05 -9.25
N SER A 52 -19.59 0.95 -10.13
CA SER A 52 -18.48 1.32 -11.01
C SER A 52 -18.33 2.83 -11.17
N LEU A 53 -17.07 3.28 -11.30
CA LEU A 53 -16.71 4.65 -11.62
C LEU A 53 -15.80 4.64 -12.85
N ARG A 54 -16.00 5.58 -13.77
CA ARG A 54 -15.12 5.80 -14.92
C ARG A 54 -14.34 7.08 -14.76
N ASP A 55 -13.03 6.95 -14.89
CA ASP A 55 -12.06 8.05 -14.94
C ASP A 55 -11.04 7.74 -16.05
N GLN A 56 -11.05 8.47 -17.17
CA GLN A 56 -10.09 8.25 -18.25
C GLN A 56 -8.69 8.75 -17.91
N SER A 57 -8.53 9.65 -16.93
CA SER A 57 -7.22 10.16 -16.53
C SER A 57 -6.36 9.06 -15.91
N LEU A 58 -6.97 8.06 -15.28
CA LEU A 58 -6.30 6.93 -14.64
C LEU A 58 -6.00 5.75 -15.58
N ARG A 59 -6.47 5.79 -16.85
CA ARG A 59 -6.25 4.68 -17.82
C ARG A 59 -4.80 4.47 -18.23
N ARG A 60 -3.91 5.41 -17.91
CA ARG A 60 -2.49 5.34 -18.27
C ARG A 60 -1.66 4.59 -17.23
N GLU A 61 -2.23 4.30 -16.07
CA GLU A 61 -1.50 3.60 -15.02
C GLU A 61 -1.37 2.11 -15.33
N PRO A 62 -0.24 1.49 -15.00
CA PRO A 62 -0.06 0.03 -15.07
C PRO A 62 -1.12 -0.71 -14.24
N ASN A 63 -1.40 -1.96 -14.62
CA ASN A 63 -2.32 -2.82 -13.85
C ASN A 63 -1.82 -3.11 -12.42
N ASP A 64 -0.52 -2.92 -12.18
CA ASP A 64 0.20 -3.09 -10.92
C ASP A 64 0.67 -1.76 -10.33
N PHE A 65 -0.03 -0.66 -10.61
CA PHE A 65 0.29 0.66 -10.06
C PHE A 65 0.27 0.72 -8.51
N PHE A 66 -0.35 -0.27 -7.85
CA PHE A 66 -0.45 -0.39 -6.39
C PHE A 66 0.28 -1.61 -5.84
#